data_AF-A0A9N9K2S8-F1
#
_entry.id   AF-A0A9N9K2S8-F1
#
_cell.length_a   1.000
_cell.length_b   1.000
_cell.length_c   1.000
_cell.angle_alpha   90.00
_cell.angle_beta   90.00
_cell.angle_gamma   90.00
#
_symmetry.space_group_name_H-M   'P 1'
#
loop_
_entity.id
_entity.type
_entity.pdbx_description
1 polymer ?
#
loop_
_entity_poly.entity_id
_entity_poly.type
_entity_poly.pdbx_seq_one_letter_code
_entity_poly.pdbx_strand_id
1 'polypeptide(L)'
;FGETQIAQKFPENMPLVIRDFLEVLCKKTNVIKKKFIISFDEISMWFNMPQNLTIDFQGVRGVLIKTTESDKLCFTIVLGYIASG
;
A
#
# COMPACT_ATOMS: atom_id res chain seq x y z
N PHE A 1 -21.68 -7.54 0.37
CA PHE A 1 -20.52 -8.01 -0.42
C PHE A 1 -20.52 -7.25 -1.73
N GLY A 2 -19.83 -6.11 -1.76
CA GLY A 2 -19.72 -5.28 -2.96
C GLY A 2 -18.53 -5.77 -3.77
N GLU A 3 -18.77 -6.19 -5.01
CA GLU A 3 -17.71 -6.49 -5.97
C GLU A 3 -16.91 -5.21 -6.19
N THR A 4 -15.62 -5.22 -5.82
CA THR A 4 -14.68 -4.19 -6.25
C THR A 4 -14.54 -4.31 -7.76
N GLN A 5 -15.31 -3.50 -8.49
CA GLN A 5 -15.10 -3.32 -9.92
C GLN A 5 -13.69 -2.77 -10.11
N ILE A 6 -12.81 -3.56 -10.71
CA ILE A 6 -11.54 -3.06 -11.24
C ILE A 6 -11.94 -2.08 -12.35
N ALA A 7 -11.94 -0.79 -12.04
CA ALA A 7 -12.41 0.28 -12.92
C ALA A 7 -11.48 0.55 -14.12
N GLN A 8 -10.37 -0.19 -14.25
CA GLN A 8 -9.41 0.00 -15.33
C GLN A 8 -9.79 -0.86 -16.53
N LYS A 9 -10.37 -0.21 -17.54
CA LYS A 9 -10.44 -0.78 -18.89
C LYS A 9 -9.02 -0.95 -19.42
N PHE A 10 -8.62 -2.18 -19.71
CA PHE A 10 -7.34 -2.44 -20.35
C PHE A 10 -7.30 -1.79 -21.75
N PRO A 11 -6.20 -1.13 -22.13
CA PRO A 11 -6.00 -0.67 -23.50
C PRO A 11 -6.08 -1.83 -24.47
N GLU A 12 -6.70 -1.65 -25.64
CA GLU A 12 -6.85 -2.70 -26.65
C GLU A 12 -5.50 -3.21 -27.17
N ASN A 13 -4.48 -2.37 -27.15
CA ASN A 13 -3.11 -2.70 -27.54
C ASN A 13 -2.25 -3.29 -26.40
N MET A 14 -2.79 -3.48 -25.19
CA MET A 14 -2.02 -4.00 -24.05
C MET A 14 -1.29 -5.31 -24.35
N PRO A 15 -1.87 -6.30 -25.06
CA PRO A 15 -1.15 -7.54 -25.40
C PRO A 15 0.10 -7.29 -26.25
N LEU A 16 0.04 -6.34 -27.18
CA LEU A 16 1.18 -5.97 -28.03
C LEU A 16 2.27 -5.30 -27.18
N VAL A 17 1.89 -4.37 -26.31
CA VAL A 17 2.81 -3.67 -25.40
C VAL A 17 3.52 -4.65 -24.46
N ILE A 18 2.79 -5.61 -23.88
CA ILE A 18 3.37 -6.65 -23.02
C ILE A 18 4.35 -7.52 -23.83
N ARG A 19 3.97 -7.96 -25.03
CA ARG A 19 4.84 -8.76 -25.90
C ARG A 19 6.14 -8.02 -26.23
N ASP A 20 6.03 -6.77 -26.67
CA ASP A 20 7.18 -5.97 -27.08
C ASP A 20 8.12 -5.70 -25.89
N PHE A 21 7.55 -5.46 -24.69
CA PHE A 21 8.32 -5.35 -23.46
C PHE A 21 9.05 -6.66 -23.10
N LEU A 22 8.37 -7.80 -23.17
CA LEU A 22 8.96 -9.11 -22.88
C LEU A 22 10.08 -9.45 -23.86
N GLU A 23 9.95 -9.10 -25.14
CA GLU A 23 11.00 -9.32 -26.13
C GLU A 23 12.28 -8.55 -25.79
N VAL A 24 12.15 -7.28 -25.40
CA VAL A 24 13.29 -6.45 -24.93
C VAL A 24 13.88 -7.01 -23.64
N LEU A 25 13.04 -7.43 -22.70
CA LEU A 25 13.48 -7.98 -21.42
C LEU A 25 14.30 -9.27 -21.64
N CYS A 26 13.82 -10.21 -22.44
CA CYS A 26 14.52 -11.46 -22.77
C CYS A 26 15.89 -11.21 -23.42
N LYS A 27 16.02 -10.18 -24.28
CA LYS A 27 17.32 -9.78 -24.86
C LYS A 27 18.27 -9.21 -23.79
N LYS A 28 17.75 -8.55 -22.76
CA LYS A 28 18.54 -7.88 -21.71
C LYS A 28 18.81 -8.72 -20.46
N THR A 29 18.04 -9.77 -20.19
CA THR A 29 18.19 -10.63 -18.99
C THR A 29 19.54 -11.34 -18.91
N ASN A 30 20.21 -11.57 -20.04
CA ASN A 30 21.58 -12.12 -20.06
C ASN A 30 22.66 -11.08 -19.69
N VAL A 31 22.31 -9.79 -19.71
CA VAL A 31 23.23 -8.66 -19.43
C VAL A 31 23.02 -8.12 -18.01
N ILE A 32 21.77 -8.07 -17.55
CA ILE A 32 21.41 -7.48 -16.25
C ILE A 32 21.40 -8.57 -15.17
N LYS A 33 22.36 -8.51 -14.24
CA LYS A 33 22.37 -9.40 -13.06
C LYS A 33 21.20 -9.06 -12.14
N LYS A 34 20.53 -10.07 -11.59
CA LYS A 34 19.37 -9.91 -10.67
C LYS A 34 19.63 -8.98 -9.49
N LYS A 35 20.87 -8.95 -8.96
CA LYS A 35 21.27 -8.07 -7.85
C LYS A 35 21.15 -6.57 -8.14
N PHE A 36 20.99 -6.19 -9.42
CA PHE A 36 20.78 -4.81 -9.85
C PHE A 36 19.31 -4.46 -10.09
N ILE A 37 18.39 -5.42 -9.90
CA ILE A 37 16.94 -5.20 -10.02
C ILE A 37 16.41 -4.82 -8.65
N ILE A 38 15.82 -3.63 -8.57
CA ILE A 38 15.14 -3.10 -7.39
C ILE A 38 13.68 -2.88 -7.78
N SER A 39 12.76 -3.36 -6.95
CA SER A 39 11.32 -3.15 -7.10
C SER A 39 10.83 -2.27 -5.96
N PHE A 40 9.99 -1.28 -6.27
CA PHE A 40 9.30 -0.48 -5.27
C PHE A 40 7.80 -0.57 -5.53
N ASP A 41 7.00 -0.59 -4.47
CA ASP A 41 5.55 -0.50 -4.56
C ASP A 41 4.97 0.27 -3.37
N GLU A 42 3.82 0.88 -3.57
CA GLU A 42 3.09 1.63 -2.54
C GLU A 42 1.96 0.79 -1.97
N ILE A 43 1.89 0.71 -0.65
CA ILE A 43 0.80 0.02 0.05
C ILE A 43 0.17 0.94 1.10
N SER A 44 -1.15 1.02 1.08
CA SER A 44 -1.92 1.68 2.14
C SER A 44 -2.03 0.75 3.35
N MET A 45 -1.52 1.20 4.49
CA MET A 45 -1.58 0.46 5.75
C MET A 45 -2.40 1.21 6.78
N TRP A 46 -3.32 0.49 7.42
CA TRP A 46 -4.21 1.03 8.44
C TRP A 46 -3.69 0.67 9.83
N PHE A 47 -3.58 1.68 10.70
CA PHE A 47 -3.15 1.48 12.07
C PHE A 47 -4.31 1.80 13.03
N ASN A 48 -4.55 0.87 13.95
CA ASN A 48 -5.39 1.14 15.11
C ASN A 48 -4.52 1.86 16.14
N MET A 49 -4.49 3.19 16.09
CA MET A 49 -3.75 3.95 17.08
C MET A 49 -4.49 3.96 18.42
N PRO A 50 -3.79 3.78 19.55
CA PRO A 50 -4.39 3.97 20.86
C PRO A 50 -4.87 5.42 20.97
N GLN A 51 -6.15 5.59 21.31
CA GLN A 51 -6.78 6.90 21.36
C GLN A 51 -6.24 7.70 22.56
N ASN A 52 -6.10 9.02 22.38
CA ASN A 52 -5.83 9.92 23.48
C ASN A 52 -7.04 9.90 24.44
N LEU A 53 -6.85 9.35 25.63
CA LEU A 53 -7.84 9.42 26.71
C LEU A 53 -7.80 10.83 27.30
N THR A 54 -8.67 11.71 26.84
CA THR A 54 -8.90 12.98 27.55
C THR A 54 -9.78 12.69 28.76
N ILE A 55 -9.18 12.69 29.95
CA ILE A 55 -9.92 12.60 31.20
C ILE A 55 -10.22 14.03 31.66
N ASP A 56 -11.48 14.47 31.47
CA ASP A 56 -11.95 15.74 32.02
C ASP A 56 -12.05 15.61 33.55
N PHE A 57 -10.96 15.94 34.25
CA PHE A 57 -11.00 16.08 35.69
C PHE A 57 -11.48 17.48 36.08
N GLN A 58 -12.76 17.59 36.42
CA GLN A 58 -13.20 18.38 37.57
C GLN A 58 -14.64 18.02 38.01
N GLY A 59 -14.77 17.37 39.17
CA GLY A 59 -15.96 17.45 40.02
C GLY A 59 -17.18 16.55 39.73
N VAL A 60 -17.09 15.50 38.90
CA VAL A 60 -18.27 14.69 38.53
C VAL A 60 -18.15 13.23 39.00
N ARG A 61 -19.28 12.66 39.48
CA ARG A 61 -19.42 11.33 40.13
C ARG A 61 -19.19 10.14 39.19
N GLY A 62 -18.87 10.39 37.93
CA GLY A 62 -18.56 9.39 36.91
C GLY A 62 -17.68 10.00 35.83
N VAL A 63 -16.58 9.32 35.50
CA VAL A 63 -15.67 9.73 34.43
C VAL A 63 -16.26 9.26 33.10
N LEU A 64 -16.75 10.19 32.28
CA LEU A 64 -17.15 9.89 30.91
C LEU A 64 -15.88 9.81 30.06
N ILE A 65 -15.41 8.59 29.77
CA ILE A 65 -14.32 8.39 28.81
C ILE A 65 -14.89 8.65 27.42
N LYS A 66 -14.55 9.79 26.82
CA LYS A 66 -14.83 10.06 25.41
C LYS A 66 -13.71 9.44 24.57
N THR A 67 -13.95 8.26 24.04
CA THR A 67 -13.17 7.69 22.94
C THR A 67 -13.61 8.36 21.65
N THR A 68 -12.70 9.01 20.92
CA THR A 68 -12.92 9.37 19.52
C THR A 68 -12.88 8.10 18.68
N GLU A 69 -13.95 7.31 18.74
CA GLU A 69 -14.18 6.22 17.81
C GLU A 69 -14.24 6.81 16.39
N SER A 70 -13.20 6.58 15.58
CA SER A 70 -13.28 6.41 14.11
C SER A 70 -12.03 6.86 13.33
N ASP A 71 -10.97 7.35 13.96
CA ASP A 71 -9.78 7.75 13.18
C ASP A 71 -8.82 6.58 13.00
N LYS A 72 -9.22 5.60 12.18
CA LYS A 72 -8.24 4.66 11.62
C LYS A 72 -7.30 5.49 10.76
N LEU A 73 -6.05 5.64 11.20
CA LEU A 73 -5.05 6.35 10.43
C LEU A 73 -4.56 5.44 9.31
N CYS A 74 -4.76 5.90 8.06
CA CYS A 74 -4.22 5.26 6.86
C CYS A 74 -2.94 5.98 6.47
N PHE A 75 -1.85 5.23 6.33
CA PHE A 75 -0.59 5.75 5.81
C PHE A 75 -0.26 5.05 4.51
N THR A 76 0.22 5.81 3.53
CA THR A 76 0.86 5.25 2.33
C THR A 76 2.30 4.92 2.67
N ILE A 77 2.65 3.64 2.60
CA ILE A 77 4.01 3.13 2.84
C ILE A 77 4.61 2.75 1.49
N VAL A 78 5.85 3.19 1.24
CA VAL A 78 6.64 2.76 0.08
C VAL A 78 7.52 1.58 0.49
N LEU A 79 7.34 0.42 -0.12
CA LEU A 79 8.14 -0.78 0.10
C LEU A 79 9.14 -0.95 -1.03
N GLY A 80 10.43 -1.06 -0.71
CA GLY A 80 11.49 -1.37 -1.66
C GLY A 80 12.08 -2.76 -1.42
N TYR A 81 12.24 -3.56 -2.47
CA TYR A 81 12.86 -4.88 -2.42
C TYR A 81 14.02 -5.00 -3.43
N ILE A 82 15.12 -5.59 -2.97
CA ILE A 82 16.30 -5.91 -3.78
C ILE A 82 16.57 -7.41 -3.62
N ALA A 83 16.78 -8.11 -4.74
CA ALA A 83 17.20 -9.50 -4.69
C ALA A 83 18.68 -9.59 -4.26
N SER A 84 18.94 -9.80 -2.97
CA SER A 84 20.29 -9.95 -2.42
C SER A 84 20.90 -11.35 -2.59
N GLY A 85 20.09 -12.34 -2.97
CA GLY A 85 20.48 -13.74 -2.88
C GLY A 85 20.40 -14.26 -1.46
#